data_AF-A0A954D085-F1
#
_entry.id   AF-A0A954D085-F1
#
_cell.length_a   1.000
_cell.length_b   1.000
_cell.length_c   1.000
_cell.angle_alpha   90.00
_cell.angle_beta   90.00
_cell.angle_gamma   90.00
#
_symmetry.space_group_name_H-M   'P 1'
#
loop_
_entity.id
_entity.type
_entity.pdbx_description
1 polymer ?
#
loop_
_entity_poly.entity_id
_entity_poly.type
_entity_poly.pdbx_seq_one_letter_code
_entity_poly.pdbx_strand_id
1 'polypeptide(L)'
;AAALDAAEIVEVFPKVWLRITYPYACSNRVRAIAHARDVDQREGSYGAEVNVIWQVLESEADAIAEELREGTAGQVSVERCATP
;
A
#
# COMPACT_ATOMS: atom_id res chain seq x y z
N ALA A 1 37.89 -0.20 23.23
CA ALA A 1 36.96 0.37 22.23
C ALA A 1 36.90 -0.54 21.01
N ALA A 2 36.40 -1.78 21.16
CA ALA A 2 36.44 -2.82 20.12
C ALA A 2 35.06 -3.48 19.88
N ALA A 3 33.98 -2.89 20.42
CA ALA A 3 32.64 -3.48 20.40
C ALA A 3 31.68 -2.83 19.39
N LEU A 4 32.14 -1.80 18.64
CA LEU A 4 31.30 -1.11 17.66
C LEU A 4 31.45 -1.64 16.22
N ASP A 5 32.52 -2.40 15.91
CA ASP A 5 32.85 -2.80 14.53
C ASP A 5 32.08 -4.03 14.01
N ALA A 6 31.20 -4.62 14.82
CA ALA A 6 30.40 -5.79 14.45
C ALA A 6 28.88 -5.54 14.53
N ALA A 7 28.45 -4.29 14.57
CA ALA A 7 27.03 -3.96 14.48
C ALA A 7 26.60 -4.04 13.02
N GLU A 8 25.81 -5.07 12.70
CA GLU A 8 25.11 -5.18 11.41
C GLU A 8 24.26 -3.91 11.21
N ILE A 9 24.56 -3.14 10.16
CA ILE A 9 23.74 -1.99 9.78
C ILE A 9 22.47 -2.57 9.16
N VAL A 10 21.44 -2.73 9.97
CA VAL A 10 20.10 -3.10 9.49
C VAL A 10 19.48 -1.85 8.87
N GLU A 11 19.35 -1.86 7.55
CA GLU A 11 18.64 -0.80 6.84
C GLU A 11 17.14 -0.94 7.13
N VAL A 12 16.59 0.04 7.85
CA VAL A 12 15.15 0.07 8.19
C VAL A 12 14.44 0.91 7.15
N PHE A 13 13.61 0.25 6.32
CA PHE A 13 12.74 0.94 5.39
C PHE A 13 11.38 1.19 6.05
N PRO A 14 11.02 2.47 6.34
CA PRO A 14 9.75 2.78 6.99
C PRO A 14 8.56 2.38 6.12
N LYS A 15 7.57 1.74 6.74
CA LYS A 15 6.32 1.31 6.10
C LYS A 15 5.14 2.11 6.62
N VAL A 16 4.16 2.35 5.75
CA VAL A 16 2.89 3.02 6.08
C VAL A 16 1.70 2.17 5.62
N TRP A 17 0.54 2.47 6.19
CA TRP A 17 -0.73 1.82 5.84
C TRP A 17 -1.55 2.70 4.91
N LEU A 18 -2.02 2.13 3.81
CA LEU A 18 -2.96 2.76 2.89
C LEU A 18 -4.30 2.04 2.94
N ARG A 19 -5.36 2.78 3.26
CA ARG A 19 -6.75 2.35 3.07
C ARG A 19 -7.20 2.73 1.67
N ILE A 20 -7.68 1.75 0.93
CA ILE A 20 -8.04 1.89 -0.48
C ILE A 20 -9.49 1.45 -0.65
N THR A 21 -10.33 2.37 -1.10
CA THR A 21 -11.78 2.14 -1.30
C THR A 21 -12.11 2.30 -2.77
N TYR A 22 -12.77 1.31 -3.37
CA TYR A 22 -13.11 1.34 -4.80
C TYR A 22 -14.36 0.51 -5.13
N PRO A 23 -15.08 0.84 -6.23
CA PRO A 23 -16.18 0.04 -6.72
C PRO A 23 -15.67 -1.27 -7.35
N TYR A 24 -16.49 -2.31 -7.35
CA TYR A 24 -16.11 -3.63 -7.87
C TYR A 24 -15.59 -3.61 -9.32
N ALA A 25 -16.04 -2.67 -10.15
CA ALA A 25 -15.54 -2.47 -11.52
C ALA A 25 -14.02 -2.23 -11.59
N CYS A 26 -13.42 -1.65 -10.54
CA CYS A 26 -11.99 -1.37 -10.48
C CYS A 26 -11.15 -2.55 -9.97
N SER A 27 -11.78 -3.64 -9.51
CA SER A 27 -11.09 -4.74 -8.79
C SER A 27 -9.93 -5.35 -9.56
N ASN A 28 -10.11 -5.59 -10.86
CA ASN A 28 -9.05 -6.19 -11.68
C ASN A 28 -7.85 -5.26 -11.81
N ARG A 29 -8.09 -3.95 -11.93
CA ARG A 29 -7.02 -2.96 -12.01
C ARG A 29 -6.27 -2.84 -10.69
N VAL A 30 -7.00 -2.69 -9.59
CA VAL A 30 -6.40 -2.55 -8.25
C VAL A 30 -5.57 -3.79 -7.90
N ARG A 31 -6.08 -4.99 -8.20
CA ARG A 31 -5.33 -6.24 -7.99
C ARG A 31 -4.09 -6.35 -8.87
N ALA A 32 -4.15 -5.85 -10.12
CA ALA A 32 -2.98 -5.83 -11.00
C ALA A 32 -1.88 -4.92 -10.46
N ILE A 33 -2.24 -3.73 -9.93
CA ILE A 33 -1.30 -2.80 -9.30
C ILE A 33 -0.70 -3.43 -8.03
N ALA A 34 -1.54 -4.04 -7.18
CA ALA A 34 -1.08 -4.74 -5.98
C ALA A 34 0.00 -5.78 -6.29
N HIS A 35 -0.23 -6.59 -7.33
CA HIS A 35 0.72 -7.62 -7.76
C HIS A 35 1.99 -7.03 -8.40
N ALA A 36 1.87 -5.95 -9.19
CA ALA A 36 3.03 -5.30 -9.81
C ALA A 36 3.94 -4.61 -8.79
N ARG A 37 3.35 -4.14 -7.68
CA ARG A 37 4.03 -3.43 -6.58
C ARG A 37 4.43 -4.34 -5.42
N ASP A 38 4.20 -5.65 -5.53
CA ASP A 38 4.45 -6.65 -4.49
C ASP A 38 3.91 -6.23 -3.11
N VAL A 39 2.65 -5.77 -3.10
CA VAL A 39 2.05 -5.17 -1.89
C VAL A 39 1.35 -6.23 -1.06
N ASP A 40 1.73 -6.29 0.22
CA ASP A 40 1.03 -7.10 1.21
C ASP A 40 -0.34 -6.48 1.53
N GLN A 41 -1.42 -7.11 1.05
CA GLN A 41 -2.76 -6.82 1.54
C GLN A 41 -2.97 -7.50 2.90
N ARG A 42 -3.36 -6.74 3.93
CA ARG A 42 -3.64 -7.28 5.27
C ARG A 42 -5.12 -7.53 5.52
N GLU A 43 -5.96 -6.59 5.09
CA GLU A 43 -7.39 -6.65 5.33
C GLU A 43 -8.20 -6.37 4.05
N GLY A 44 -9.40 -6.91 4.01
CA GLY A 44 -10.34 -6.75 2.91
C GLY A 44 -11.78 -6.85 3.43
N SER A 45 -12.55 -5.79 3.24
CA SER A 45 -13.99 -5.74 3.48
C SER A 45 -14.71 -5.59 2.14
N TYR A 46 -15.73 -6.43 1.95
CA TYR A 46 -16.49 -6.54 0.69
C TYR A 46 -17.95 -6.19 0.98
N GLY A 47 -18.28 -4.91 0.85
CA GLY A 47 -19.63 -4.38 1.06
C GLY A 47 -20.22 -3.84 -0.24
N ALA A 48 -20.84 -2.66 -0.17
CA ALA A 48 -21.27 -1.91 -1.36
C ALA A 48 -20.07 -1.50 -2.24
N GLU A 49 -18.93 -1.25 -1.59
CA GLU A 49 -17.63 -1.03 -2.21
C GLU A 49 -16.62 -1.99 -1.60
N VAL A 50 -15.49 -2.16 -2.27
CA VAL A 50 -14.36 -2.91 -1.76
C VAL A 50 -13.48 -1.96 -0.96
N ASN A 51 -13.15 -2.35 0.27
CA ASN A 51 -12.19 -1.67 1.12
C ASN A 51 -11.02 -2.62 1.39
N VAL A 52 -9.81 -2.23 1.04
CA VAL A 52 -8.60 -3.01 1.34
C VAL A 52 -7.58 -2.16 2.07
N ILE A 53 -6.73 -2.81 2.84
CA ILE A 53 -5.60 -2.14 3.50
C ILE A 53 -4.30 -2.77 3.08
N TRP A 54 -3.41 -1.91 2.59
CA TRP A 54 -2.10 -2.27 2.07
C TRP A 54 -1.00 -1.72 2.97
N GLN A 55 0.05 -2.52 3.14
CA GLN A 55 1.30 -2.06 3.74
C GLN A 55 2.32 -1.77 2.64
N VAL A 56 2.80 -0.53 2.56
CA VAL A 56 3.75 -0.10 1.53
C VAL A 56 4.94 0.62 2.15
N LEU A 57 6.04 0.78 1.41
CA LEU A 57 7.12 1.67 1.81
C LEU A 57 6.62 3.12 1.82
N GLU A 58 7.03 3.90 2.82
CA GLU A 58 6.66 5.31 2.93
C GLU A 58 7.07 6.11 1.68
N SER A 59 8.25 5.80 1.13
CA SER A 59 8.79 6.41 -0.08
C SER A 59 7.98 6.11 -1.35
N GLU A 60 7.15 5.07 -1.35
CA GLU A 60 6.37 4.63 -2.51
C GLU A 60 4.88 4.97 -2.40
N ALA A 61 4.42 5.37 -1.21
CA ALA A 61 3.01 5.55 -0.90
C ALA A 61 2.31 6.51 -1.87
N ASP A 62 2.94 7.64 -2.19
CA ASP A 62 2.35 8.65 -3.07
C ASP A 62 2.31 8.20 -4.53
N ALA A 63 3.36 7.52 -5.00
CA ALA A 63 3.41 6.96 -6.35
C ALA A 63 2.35 5.86 -6.56
N ILE A 64 2.16 4.99 -5.56
CA ILE A 64 1.13 3.95 -5.60
C ILE A 64 -0.27 4.58 -5.58
N ALA A 65 -0.48 5.62 -4.77
CA ALA A 65 -1.76 6.33 -4.72
C ALA A 65 -2.11 7.01 -6.05
N GLU A 66 -1.13 7.63 -6.71
CA GLU A 66 -1.29 8.22 -8.04
C GLU A 66 -1.60 7.15 -9.10
N GLU A 67 -0.83 6.07 -9.14
CA GLU A 67 -1.05 4.95 -10.07
C GLU A 67 -2.44 4.32 -9.91
N LEU A 68 -2.92 4.17 -8.67
CA LEU A 68 -4.27 3.70 -8.37
C LEU A 68 -5.31 4.66 -8.94
N ARG A 69 -5.17 5.97 -8.71
CA ARG A 69 -6.11 6.99 -9.22
C ARG A 69 -6.13 7.00 -10.75
N GLU A 70 -4.98 7.00 -11.40
CA GLU A 70 -4.89 6.96 -12.86
C GLU A 70 -5.48 5.68 -13.44
N GLY A 71 -5.09 4.52 -12.92
CA GLY A 71 -5.53 3.22 -13.41
C GLY A 71 -7.04 3.00 -13.26
N THR A 72 -7.67 3.65 -12.29
CA THR A 72 -9.11 3.56 -12.00
C THR A 72 -9.91 4.77 -12.48
N ALA A 73 -9.31 5.66 -13.29
CA ALA A 73 -9.94 6.90 -13.75
C ALA A 73 -10.54 7.75 -12.60
N GLY A 74 -9.87 7.78 -11.45
CA GLY A 74 -10.25 8.54 -10.26
C GLY A 74 -11.34 7.90 -9.40
N GLN A 75 -11.77 6.67 -9.71
CA GLN A 75 -12.85 5.97 -8.97
C GLN A 75 -12.37 5.29 -7.67
N VAL A 76 -11.13 5.52 -7.25
CA VAL A 76 -10.55 4.99 -6.01
C VAL A 76 -10.26 6.13 -5.04
N SER A 77 -10.59 5.91 -3.76
CA SER A 77 -10.08 6.72 -2.65
C SER A 77 -8.88 6.03 -2.02
N VAL A 78 -7.83 6.79 -1.71
CA VAL A 78 -6.61 6.31 -1.06
C VAL A 78 -6.29 7.23 0.10
N GLU A 79 -6.26 6.69 1.31
CA GLU A 79 -6.02 7.41 2.56
C GLU A 79 -4.91 6.75 3.37
N ARG A 80 -4.05 7.55 4.01
CA ARG A 80 -3.08 7.02 4.98
C ARG A 80 -3.79 6.76 6.31
N CYS A 81 -3.51 5.62 6.93
CA CYS A 81 -4.03 5.29 8.25
C CYS A 81 -2.92 4.87 9.23
N ALA A 82 -3.19 5.00 10.53
CA ALA A 82 -2.22 4.67 11.56
C ALA A 82 -2.04 3.16 11.75
N THR A 83 -3.10 2.40 11.53
CA THR A 83 -3.17 0.93 11.62
C THR A 83 -4.07 0.39 10.51
N PRO A 84 -3.97 -0.91 10.18
CA PRO A 84 -5.07 -1.58 9.51
C PRO A 84 -6.39 -1.35 10.27
#